data_AF-A0A437DGA1-F1
#
_entry.id   AF-A0A437DGA1-F1
#
_cell.length_a   1.000
_cell.length_b   1.000
_cell.length_c   1.000
_cell.angle_alpha   90.00
_cell.angle_beta   90.00
_cell.angle_gamma   90.00
#
_symmetry.space_group_name_H-M   'P 1'
#
loop_
_entity.id
_entity.type
_entity.pdbx_description
1 polymer ?
#
loop_
_entity_poly.entity_id
_entity_poly.type
_entity_poly.pdbx_seq_one_letter_code
_entity_poly.pdbx_strand_id
1 'polypeptide(L)'
;MASSLICCETQSRVSSVLNRDGKRYGKKNMFDCDEETCWNSDQGECQWVSLDFPGPVRPSQIQVQFQGGFSAKTCRLEGCLNDGDSAVLDRFYPEDNNALQISFH
;
A
#
# COMPACT_ATOMS: atom_id res chain seq x y z
N MET A 1 -7.49 11.89 17.46
CA MET A 1 -7.29 12.03 16.01
C MET A 1 -6.20 11.06 15.62
N ALA A 2 -6.42 10.21 14.62
CA ALA A 2 -5.35 9.39 14.05
C ALA A 2 -4.52 10.27 13.10
N SER A 3 -3.20 10.21 13.20
CA SER A 3 -2.27 10.88 12.29
C SER A 3 -1.71 9.88 11.30
N SER A 4 -1.48 10.30 10.06
CA SER A 4 -0.74 9.49 9.10
C SER A 4 0.66 9.17 9.65
N LEU A 5 1.07 7.90 9.52
CA LEU A 5 2.45 7.48 9.80
C LEU A 5 3.38 7.77 8.60
N ILE A 6 2.80 8.03 7.42
CA ILE A 6 3.53 8.33 6.20
C ILE A 6 3.93 9.80 6.23
N CYS A 7 5.21 10.06 6.04
CA CYS A 7 5.80 11.39 6.00
C CYS A 7 6.80 11.52 4.84
N CYS A 8 7.41 12.69 4.69
CA CYS A 8 8.39 12.94 3.62
C CYS A 8 9.66 12.08 3.72
N GLU A 9 9.95 11.52 4.89
CA GLU A 9 11.09 10.63 5.11
C GLU A 9 10.74 9.15 4.87
N THR A 10 9.45 8.81 4.77
CA THR A 10 8.99 7.44 4.49
C THR A 10 9.42 7.03 3.09
N GLN A 11 10.22 5.98 2.98
CA GLN A 11 10.60 5.40 1.70
C GLN A 11 9.58 4.35 1.28
N SER A 12 9.17 4.35 0.01
CA SER A 12 8.27 3.34 -0.53
C SER A 12 8.96 2.50 -1.59
N ARG A 13 8.60 1.22 -1.68
CA ARG A 13 8.98 0.31 -2.77
C ARG A 13 7.75 -0.45 -3.23
N VAL A 14 7.73 -0.83 -4.50
CA VAL A 14 6.65 -1.62 -5.10
C VAL A 14 7.25 -2.75 -5.91
N SER A 15 6.54 -3.86 -6.00
CA SER A 15 6.96 -5.06 -6.73
C SER A 15 7.22 -4.80 -8.22
N SER A 16 6.32 -4.05 -8.86
CA SER A 16 6.35 -3.74 -10.29
C SER A 16 5.59 -2.45 -10.58
N VAL A 17 5.72 -1.96 -11.82
CA VAL A 17 4.94 -0.82 -12.33
C VAL A 17 4.52 -1.16 -13.75
N LEU A 18 3.23 -1.02 -14.05
CA LEU A 18 2.63 -1.36 -15.33
C LEU A 18 3.42 -0.75 -16.49
N ASN A 19 3.87 -1.60 -17.43
CA ASN A 19 4.67 -1.21 -18.60
C ASN A 19 5.99 -0.47 -18.25
N ARG A 20 6.47 -0.58 -17.01
CA ARG A 20 7.59 0.20 -16.46
C ARG A 20 7.39 1.72 -16.55
N ASP A 21 6.15 2.19 -16.70
CA ASP A 21 5.83 3.62 -16.77
C ASP A 21 5.64 4.21 -15.38
N GLY A 22 6.78 4.51 -14.73
CA GLY A 22 6.82 5.15 -13.43
C GLY A 22 6.27 6.58 -13.39
N LYS A 23 6.03 7.21 -14.55
CA LYS A 23 5.46 8.56 -14.63
C LYS A 23 3.94 8.51 -14.52
N ARG A 24 3.29 7.52 -15.14
CA ARG A 24 1.83 7.39 -15.14
C ARG A 24 1.28 6.48 -14.06
N TYR A 25 2.01 5.42 -13.71
CA TYR A 25 1.51 4.36 -12.81
C TYR A 25 2.42 4.13 -11.61
N GLY A 26 3.30 5.08 -11.30
CA GLY A 26 4.32 4.93 -10.28
C GLY A 26 3.77 5.02 -8.86
N LYS A 27 4.56 4.50 -7.91
CA LYS A 27 4.25 4.51 -6.47
C LYS A 27 3.94 5.89 -5.86
N LYS A 28 4.38 6.99 -6.49
CA LYS A 28 4.10 8.36 -6.02
C LYS A 28 2.62 8.68 -6.04
N ASN A 29 1.89 8.10 -6.98
CA ASN A 29 0.45 8.24 -7.13
C ASN A 29 -0.35 7.65 -5.96
N MET A 30 0.27 6.86 -5.07
CA MET A 30 -0.39 6.42 -3.83
C MET A 30 -0.46 7.52 -2.76
N PHE A 31 0.28 8.62 -2.94
CA PHE A 31 0.51 9.62 -1.89
C PHE A 31 0.32 11.06 -2.38
N ASP A 32 -0.16 11.28 -3.60
CA ASP A 32 -0.33 12.62 -4.18
C ASP A 32 -1.72 13.23 -3.93
N CYS A 33 -2.60 12.49 -3.25
CA CYS A 33 -3.97 12.89 -2.94
C CYS A 33 -4.84 13.17 -4.19
N ASP A 34 -4.51 12.57 -5.33
CA ASP A 34 -5.28 12.67 -6.57
C ASP A 34 -6.02 11.34 -6.84
N GLU A 35 -7.35 11.35 -6.69
CA GLU A 35 -8.22 10.18 -6.92
C GLU A 35 -8.22 9.69 -8.38
N GLU A 36 -7.77 10.52 -9.32
CA GLU A 36 -7.66 10.15 -10.74
C GLU A 36 -6.36 9.40 -11.06
N THR A 37 -5.43 9.31 -10.10
CA THR A 37 -4.16 8.59 -10.26
C THR A 37 -4.06 7.40 -9.32
N CYS A 38 -3.25 6.42 -9.71
CA CYS A 38 -2.96 5.27 -8.87
C CYS A 38 -1.57 4.68 -9.18
N TRP A 39 -1.03 3.92 -8.23
CA TRP A 39 -0.03 2.92 -8.59
C TRP A 39 -0.72 1.74 -9.26
N ASN A 40 -0.18 1.30 -10.40
CA ASN A 40 -0.66 0.11 -11.10
C ASN A 40 0.52 -0.84 -11.31
N SER A 41 0.41 -2.06 -10.82
CA SER A 41 1.41 -3.12 -11.00
C SER A 41 1.30 -3.77 -12.39
N ASP A 42 2.37 -4.44 -12.84
CA ASP A 42 2.24 -5.40 -13.93
C ASP A 42 1.38 -6.60 -13.52
N GLN A 43 0.90 -7.36 -14.51
CA GLN A 43 0.19 -8.61 -14.25
C GLN A 43 1.09 -9.62 -13.52
N GLY A 44 0.54 -10.30 -12.53
CA GLY A 44 1.23 -11.35 -11.80
C GLY A 44 0.59 -11.58 -10.43
N GLU A 45 1.04 -12.62 -9.76
CA GLU A 45 0.60 -12.94 -8.40
C GLU A 45 1.42 -12.17 -7.37
N CYS A 46 0.82 -11.91 -6.20
CA CYS A 46 1.51 -11.34 -5.03
C CYS A 46 2.23 -10.01 -5.28
N GLN A 47 1.55 -9.05 -5.89
CA GLN A 47 2.06 -7.67 -5.98
C GLN A 47 2.09 -7.04 -4.58
N TRP A 48 3.12 -6.25 -4.30
CA TRP A 48 3.37 -5.74 -2.95
C TRP A 48 3.81 -4.28 -2.96
N VAL A 49 3.51 -3.61 -1.85
CA VAL A 49 4.00 -2.29 -1.48
C VAL A 49 4.75 -2.45 -0.16
N SER A 50 5.96 -1.91 -0.07
CA SER A 50 6.73 -1.84 1.17
C SER A 50 6.94 -0.38 1.56
N LEU A 51 6.83 -0.10 2.86
CA LEU A 51 7.05 1.22 3.45
C LEU A 51 8.11 1.11 4.54
N ASP A 52 9.22 1.81 4.34
CA ASP A 52 10.28 1.95 5.33
C ASP A 52 10.09 3.30 6.06
N PHE A 53 9.79 3.23 7.35
CA PHE A 53 9.58 4.40 8.20
C PHE A 53 10.92 4.91 8.77
N PRO A 54 11.07 6.21 9.06
CA PRO A 54 12.31 6.78 9.62
C PRO A 54 12.64 6.27 11.02
N GLY A 55 11.69 5.61 11.69
CA GLY A 55 11.89 4.95 12.96
C GLY A 55 10.77 3.93 13.25
N PRO A 56 10.82 3.25 14.40
CA PRO A 56 9.80 2.30 14.80
C PRO A 56 8.42 2.96 14.89
N VAL A 57 7.42 2.35 14.27
CA VAL A 57 6.04 2.81 14.31
C VAL A 57 5.12 1.73 14.84
N ARG A 58 3.95 2.14 15.34
CA ARG A 58 2.88 1.24 15.75
C ARG A 58 1.64 1.54 14.90
N PRO A 59 1.44 0.87 13.76
CA PRO A 59 0.25 1.05 12.95
C PRO A 59 -0.99 0.61 13.74
N SER A 60 -2.02 1.45 13.77
CA SER A 60 -3.33 1.12 14.34
C SER A 60 -4.40 0.88 13.27
N GLN A 61 -4.13 1.33 12.04
CA GLN A 61 -5.05 1.29 10.92
C GLN A 61 -4.30 1.36 9.59
N ILE A 62 -4.85 0.68 8.58
CA ILE A 62 -4.50 0.88 7.18
C ILE A 62 -5.72 1.42 6.45
N GLN A 63 -5.48 2.41 5.60
CA GLN A 63 -6.49 2.96 4.72
C GLN A 63 -6.00 2.73 3.30
N VAL A 64 -6.80 2.03 2.50
CA VAL A 64 -6.46 1.63 1.13
C VAL A 64 -7.68 1.81 0.25
N GLN A 65 -7.47 2.36 -0.94
CA GLN A 65 -8.48 2.52 -1.97
C GLN A 65 -7.95 1.87 -3.23
N PHE A 66 -8.76 1.02 -3.84
CA PHE A 66 -8.47 0.40 -5.13
C PHE A 66 -9.34 1.06 -6.19
N GLN A 67 -8.81 1.24 -7.41
CA GLN A 67 -9.67 1.58 -8.54
C GLN A 67 -10.59 0.40 -8.89
N GLY A 68 -11.86 0.70 -9.19
CA GLY A 68 -12.86 -0.31 -9.50
C GLY A 68 -12.47 -1.17 -10.72
N GLY A 69 -12.66 -2.48 -10.61
CA GLY A 69 -12.26 -3.50 -11.58
C GLY A 69 -10.84 -4.06 -11.35
N PHE A 70 -10.08 -3.49 -10.42
CA PHE A 70 -8.66 -3.82 -10.20
C PHE A 70 -8.32 -4.07 -8.72
N SER A 71 -9.32 -4.30 -7.89
CA SER A 71 -9.12 -4.57 -6.46
C SER A 71 -8.45 -5.91 -6.20
N ALA A 72 -7.54 -5.95 -5.22
CA ALA A 72 -6.96 -7.18 -4.75
C ALA A 72 -8.00 -8.00 -3.98
N LYS A 73 -8.03 -9.32 -4.19
CA LYS A 73 -8.99 -10.21 -3.51
C LYS A 73 -8.59 -10.53 -2.06
N THR A 74 -7.29 -10.61 -1.82
CA THR A 74 -6.71 -10.94 -0.51
C THR A 74 -5.45 -10.13 -0.33
N CYS A 75 -5.35 -9.44 0.80
CA CYS A 75 -4.15 -8.72 1.21
C CYS A 75 -3.64 -9.27 2.53
N ARG A 76 -2.32 -9.25 2.69
CA ARG A 76 -1.62 -9.63 3.91
C ARG A 76 -0.76 -8.45 4.32
N LEU A 77 -0.98 -7.90 5.52
CA LEU A 77 -0.05 -6.94 6.08
C LEU A 77 1.02 -7.69 6.85
N GLU A 78 2.26 -7.34 6.57
CA GLU A 78 3.40 -7.81 7.33
C GLU A 78 4.21 -6.64 7.85
N GLY A 79 4.96 -6.88 8.92
CA GLY A 79 5.89 -5.90 9.48
C GLY A 79 7.07 -6.59 10.15
N CYS A 80 8.21 -5.91 10.10
CA CYS A 80 9.44 -6.29 10.79
C CYS A 80 10.03 -5.07 11.49
N LEU A 81 10.86 -5.32 12.50
CA LEU A 81 11.77 -4.33 13.06
C LEU A 81 13.16 -4.63 12.48
N ASN A 82 13.72 -3.71 11.69
CA ASN A 82 14.96 -3.88 10.91
C ASN A 82 14.85 -4.99 9.83
N ASP A 83 15.98 -5.39 9.22
CA ASP A 83 16.12 -6.53 8.28
C ASP A 83 15.89 -7.92 8.94
N GLY A 84 15.07 -7.97 10.00
CA GLY A 84 14.64 -9.21 10.65
C GLY A 84 13.50 -9.90 9.91
N ASP A 85 13.09 -11.06 10.44
CA ASP A 85 11.97 -11.82 9.88
C ASP A 85 10.66 -11.02 9.93
N SER A 86 9.96 -10.98 8.80
CA SER A 86 8.65 -10.34 8.65
C SER A 86 7.57 -11.16 9.34
N ALA A 87 6.80 -10.53 10.23
CA ALA A 87 5.67 -11.14 10.90
C ALA A 87 4.34 -10.68 10.27
N VAL A 88 3.37 -11.59 10.18
CA VAL A 88 2.02 -11.24 9.73
C VAL A 88 1.32 -10.44 10.81
N LEU A 89 0.92 -9.22 10.47
CA LEU A 89 0.16 -8.35 11.36
C LEU A 89 -1.34 -8.57 11.18
N ASP A 90 -1.80 -8.68 9.93
CA ASP A 90 -3.23 -8.89 9.63
C ASP A 90 -3.45 -9.42 8.20
N ARG A 91 -4.68 -9.83 7.92
CA ARG A 91 -5.18 -10.16 6.58
C ARG A 91 -6.52 -9.44 6.36
N PHE A 92 -6.65 -8.81 5.19
CA PHE A 92 -7.88 -8.12 4.82
C PHE A 92 -8.28 -8.44 3.38
N TYR A 93 -9.56 -8.24 3.08
CA TYR A 93 -10.20 -8.65 1.84
C TYR A 93 -10.92 -7.44 1.24
N PRO A 94 -10.22 -6.63 0.42
CA PRO A 94 -10.83 -5.46 -0.19
C PRO A 94 -12.02 -5.80 -1.08
N GLU A 95 -13.05 -4.97 -1.01
CA GLU A 95 -14.12 -4.93 -2.00
C GLU A 95 -13.67 -4.21 -3.26
N ASP A 96 -14.31 -4.52 -4.38
CA ASP A 96 -14.03 -3.90 -5.68
C ASP A 96 -15.06 -2.81 -5.99
N ASN A 97 -15.01 -1.71 -5.24
CA ASN A 97 -16.07 -0.69 -5.23
C ASN A 97 -15.56 0.77 -5.29
N ASN A 98 -14.25 0.99 -5.49
CA ASN A 98 -13.62 2.31 -5.50
C ASN A 98 -13.78 3.15 -4.21
N ALA A 99 -14.26 2.56 -3.12
CA ALA A 99 -14.35 3.25 -1.84
C ALA A 99 -13.03 3.17 -1.07
N LEU A 100 -12.74 4.20 -0.29
CA LEU A 100 -11.70 4.12 0.73
C LEU A 100 -12.09 3.05 1.75
N GLN A 101 -11.26 2.04 1.87
CA GLN A 101 -11.46 0.92 2.77
C GLN A 101 -10.46 0.97 3.91
N ILE A 102 -10.99 0.72 5.09
CA ILE A 102 -10.26 0.75 6.34
C ILE A 102 -10.09 -0.69 6.81
N SER A 103 -8.86 -1.06 7.13
CA SER A 103 -8.55 -2.32 7.81
C SER A 103 -7.75 -2.03 9.09
N PHE A 104 -7.72 -3.02 9.99
CA PHE A 104 -7.35 -3.07 11.42
C PHE A 104 -8.42 -2.69 12.44
N HIS A 105 -8.45 -3.50 13.50
CA HIS A 105 -9.09 -3.25 14.79
C HIS A 105 -8.13 -3.57 15.94
#